data_AF-A0A8S2U0R8-F1
#
_entry.id   AF-A0A8S2U0R8-F1
#
_cell.length_a   1.000
_cell.length_b   1.000
_cell.length_c   1.000
_cell.angle_alpha   90.00
_cell.angle_beta   90.00
_cell.angle_gamma   90.00
#
_symmetry.space_group_name_H-M   'P 1'
#
loop_
_entity.id
_entity.type
_entity.pdbx_description
1 polymer ?
#
loop_
_entity_poly.entity_id
_entity_poly.type
_entity_poly.pdbx_seq_one_letter_code
_entity_poly.pdbx_strand_id
1 'polypeptide(L)'
;LHQQLIPMEVELEKRFPVNVVHGLLVKGHTISGFRGGCVVQAIERRHSNELWAVSDARKGGAPDGLGYKNITKSFQNWFRRTFKR
;
A
#
# COMPACT_ATOMS: atom_id res chain seq x y z
N LEU A 1 -7.70 5.02 -0.63
CA LEU A 1 -8.68 6.08 -0.38
C LEU A 1 -7.97 7.14 0.43
N HIS A 2 -7.92 8.35 -0.08
CA HIS A 2 -7.55 9.54 0.67
C HIS A 2 -8.71 10.52 0.53
N GLN A 3 -9.10 11.19 1.61
CA GLN A 3 -10.15 12.21 1.58
C GLN A 3 -9.62 13.46 2.26
N GLN A 4 -9.59 14.55 1.49
CA GLN A 4 -9.28 15.88 1.98
C GLN A 4 -10.60 16.59 2.34
N LEU A 5 -10.62 17.32 3.47
CA LEU A 5 -11.81 18.04 3.90
C LEU A 5 -12.00 19.37 3.16
N ILE A 6 -10.89 20.03 2.81
CA ILE A 6 -10.87 21.32 2.08
C ILE A 6 -9.73 21.28 1.03
N PRO A 7 -10.05 21.31 -0.28
CA PRO A 7 -11.38 21.10 -0.86
C PRO A 7 -11.91 19.69 -0.53
N MET A 8 -13.23 19.50 -0.56
CA MET A 8 -13.87 18.22 -0.28
C MET A 8 -13.66 17.27 -1.46
N GLU A 9 -12.55 16.54 -1.42
CA GLU A 9 -12.10 15.71 -2.54
C GLU A 9 -11.65 14.34 -2.06
N VAL A 10 -11.98 13.33 -2.88
CA VAL A 10 -11.61 11.94 -2.66
C VAL A 10 -10.65 11.48 -3.75
N GLU A 11 -9.51 10.95 -3.33
CA GLU A 11 -8.53 10.31 -4.21
C GLU A 11 -8.53 8.80 -4.01
N LEU A 12 -8.52 8.07 -5.12
CA LEU A 12 -8.59 6.61 -5.14
C LEU A 12 -7.39 6.00 -5.86
N GLU A 13 -7.09 4.74 -5.59
CA GLU A 13 -6.15 3.96 -6.40
C GLU A 13 -6.88 3.32 -7.59
N LYS A 14 -6.17 3.03 -8.69
CA LYS A 14 -6.75 2.55 -9.96
C LYS A 14 -7.66 1.31 -9.83
N ARG A 15 -7.43 0.45 -8.84
CA ARG A 15 -8.20 -0.79 -8.61
C ARG A 15 -9.20 -0.68 -7.45
N PHE A 16 -9.56 0.54 -7.05
CA PHE A 16 -10.54 0.74 -5.98
C PHE A 16 -11.92 0.17 -6.41
N PRO A 17 -12.68 -0.47 -5.50
CA PRO A 17 -13.93 -1.15 -5.87
C PRO A 17 -14.98 -0.21 -6.47
N VAL A 18 -15.42 -0.50 -7.70
CA VAL A 18 -16.35 0.36 -8.48
C VAL A 18 -17.68 0.58 -7.77
N ASN A 19 -18.22 -0.45 -7.11
CA ASN A 19 -19.45 -0.34 -6.33
C ASN A 19 -19.33 0.68 -5.19
N VAL A 20 -18.17 0.77 -4.55
CA VAL A 20 -17.89 1.76 -3.51
C VAL A 20 -17.75 3.15 -4.13
N VAL A 21 -17.10 3.27 -5.29
CA VAL A 21 -17.01 4.55 -6.04
C VAL A 21 -18.39 5.09 -6.36
N HIS A 22 -19.28 4.26 -6.91
CA HIS A 22 -20.65 4.67 -7.21
C HIS A 22 -21.41 5.09 -5.94
N GLY A 23 -21.26 4.34 -4.84
CA GLY A 23 -21.87 4.70 -3.56
C GLY A 23 -21.40 6.05 -3.01
N LEU A 24 -20.13 6.39 -3.20
CA LEU A 24 -19.58 7.70 -2.80
C LEU A 24 -20.13 8.84 -3.67
N LEU A 25 -20.22 8.63 -4.99
CA LEU A 25 -20.79 9.62 -5.91
C LEU A 25 -22.26 9.92 -5.59
N VAL A 26 -23.07 8.88 -5.34
CA VAL A 26 -24.49 9.03 -4.94
C VAL A 26 -24.64 9.82 -3.64
N LYS A 27 -23.68 9.71 -2.72
CA LYS A 27 -23.65 10.45 -1.45
C LYS A 27 -23.11 11.89 -1.60
N GLY A 28 -22.78 12.33 -2.81
CA GLY A 28 -22.32 13.70 -3.08
C GLY A 28 -20.81 13.92 -2.90
N HIS A 29 -20.00 12.85 -2.79
CA HIS A 29 -18.55 13.00 -2.76
C HIS A 29 -17.99 13.34 -4.15
N THR A 30 -17.05 14.27 -4.20
CA THR A 30 -16.29 14.59 -5.43
C THR A 30 -15.03 13.73 -5.51
N ILE A 31 -14.90 12.95 -6.59
CA ILE A 31 -13.71 12.14 -6.86
C ILE A 31 -12.77 12.98 -7.73
N SER A 32 -11.64 13.44 -7.18
CA SER A 32 -10.71 14.32 -7.90
C SER A 32 -9.64 13.59 -8.72
N GLY A 33 -9.51 12.27 -8.54
CA GLY A 33 -8.73 11.45 -9.45
C GLY A 33 -8.33 10.07 -8.92
N PHE A 34 -7.75 9.28 -9.83
CA PHE A 34 -7.09 8.02 -9.51
C PHE A 34 -5.58 8.26 -9.38
N ARG A 35 -5.14 8.72 -8.21
CA ARG A 35 -3.72 9.00 -7.95
C ARG A 35 -2.96 7.74 -7.53
N GLY A 36 -1.66 7.72 -7.83
CA GLY A 36 -0.78 6.66 -7.33
C GLY A 36 -0.73 6.76 -5.81
N GLY A 37 -1.22 5.73 -5.12
CA GLY A 37 -1.28 5.77 -3.66
C GLY A 37 0.09 5.81 -2.98
N CYS A 38 0.07 5.75 -1.66
CA CYS A 38 1.26 5.99 -0.84
C CYS A 38 2.34 4.94 -1.08
N VAL A 39 3.57 5.39 -1.31
CA VAL A 39 4.75 4.52 -1.35
C VAL A 39 5.18 4.21 0.08
N VAL A 40 4.92 2.99 0.55
CA VAL A 40 5.18 2.59 1.94
C VAL A 40 6.46 1.77 2.05
N GLN A 41 7.23 2.02 3.11
CA GLN A 41 8.31 1.14 3.57
C GLN A 41 8.05 0.78 5.02
N ALA A 42 8.35 -0.46 5.41
CA ALA A 42 8.11 -0.91 6.77
C ALA A 42 9.18 -1.90 7.22
N ILE A 43 9.44 -1.92 8.52
CA ILE A 43 10.26 -2.90 9.22
C ILE A 43 9.45 -3.47 10.37
N GLU A 44 9.35 -4.79 10.44
CA GLU A 44 8.75 -5.54 11.53
C GLU A 44 9.85 -6.21 12.34
N ARG A 45 9.85 -6.00 13.66
CA ARG A 45 10.71 -6.73 14.59
C ARG A 45 9.95 -7.94 15.11
N ARG A 46 10.49 -9.14 14.87
CA ARG A 46 9.91 -10.40 15.37
C ARG A 46 10.46 -10.73 16.76
N HIS A 47 9.71 -11.55 17.50
CA HIS A 47 10.13 -12.08 18.80
C HIS A 47 11.38 -12.97 18.71
N SER A 48 11.67 -13.53 17.53
CA SER A 48 12.88 -14.32 17.23
C SER A 48 14.16 -13.48 17.06
N ASN A 49 14.14 -12.18 17.39
CA ASN A 49 15.20 -11.21 17.08
C ASN A 49 15.50 -11.04 15.58
N GLU A 50 14.58 -11.45 14.71
CA GLU A 50 14.64 -11.18 13.28
C GLU A 50 14.02 -9.82 12.93
N LEU A 51 14.58 -9.17 11.89
CA LEU A 51 14.00 -7.99 11.27
C LEU A 51 13.48 -8.36 9.89
N TRP A 52 12.21 -8.07 9.65
CA TRP A 52 11.57 -8.25 8.35
C TRP A 52 11.31 -6.89 7.75
N ALA A 53 11.88 -6.64 6.57
CA ALA A 53 11.76 -5.34 5.92
C ALA A 53 11.05 -5.47 4.58
N VAL A 54 10.31 -4.44 4.22
CA VAL A 54 9.61 -4.38 2.94
C VAL A 54 9.62 -2.99 2.33
N SER A 55 9.70 -2.98 1.00
CA SER A 55 9.68 -1.79 0.18
C SER A 55 8.55 -1.94 -0.84
N ASP A 56 7.70 -0.92 -0.94
CA ASP A 56 6.72 -0.82 -2.00
C ASP A 56 7.40 -0.88 -3.38
N ALA A 57 6.88 -1.74 -4.26
CA ALA A 57 7.45 -1.98 -5.58
C ALA A 57 7.48 -0.72 -6.45
N ARG A 58 6.58 0.25 -6.22
CA ARG A 58 6.51 1.52 -6.94
C ARG A 58 7.72 2.42 -6.67
N LYS A 59 8.42 2.23 -5.55
CA LYS A 59 9.64 2.98 -5.22
C LYS A 59 10.84 2.55 -6.06
N GLY A 60 10.82 1.34 -6.63
CA GLY A 60 11.99 0.72 -7.25
C GLY A 60 13.11 0.33 -6.26
N GLY A 61 12.88 0.48 -4.95
CA GLY A 61 13.84 0.12 -3.91
C GLY A 61 13.68 -1.32 -3.42
N ALA A 62 14.78 -1.91 -2.91
CA ALA A 62 14.79 -3.21 -2.26
C ALA A 62 15.18 -3.07 -0.79
N PRO A 63 14.59 -3.84 0.13
CA PRO A 63 15.10 -3.94 1.49
C PRO A 63 16.51 -4.56 1.47
N ASP A 64 17.41 -4.01 2.29
CA ASP A 64 18.75 -4.56 2.51
C ASP A 64 18.93 -4.85 4.00
N GLY A 65 19.42 -6.03 4.33
CA GLY A 65 19.48 -6.53 5.70
C GLY A 65 20.54 -7.60 5.88
N LEU A 66 21.29 -7.50 6.98
CA LEU A 66 22.33 -8.45 7.38
C LEU A 66 21.71 -9.61 8.19
N GLY A 67 21.48 -10.74 7.54
CA GLY A 67 20.97 -11.96 8.18
C GLY A 67 20.67 -13.06 7.17
N TYR A 68 21.42 -14.17 7.26
CA TYR A 68 21.35 -15.44 6.53
C TYR A 68 20.39 -15.57 5.33
N LYS A 69 21.01 -15.89 4.18
CA LYS A 69 20.56 -16.08 2.78
C LYS A 69 19.15 -16.63 2.44
N ASN A 70 18.27 -17.01 3.37
CA ASN A 70 17.10 -17.86 3.08
C ASN A 70 15.71 -17.41 3.57
N ILE A 71 15.51 -16.27 4.27
CA ILE A 71 14.18 -15.91 4.83
C ILE A 71 13.35 -14.95 3.94
N THR A 72 13.90 -14.44 2.85
CA THR A 72 13.30 -13.30 2.11
C THR A 72 12.03 -13.60 1.31
N LYS A 73 11.73 -14.86 0.95
CA LYS A 73 10.64 -15.14 -0.03
C LYS A 73 9.23 -15.11 0.57
N SER A 74 8.97 -15.65 1.77
CA SER A 74 7.58 -15.81 2.25
C SER A 74 6.92 -14.47 2.61
N PHE A 75 7.65 -13.56 3.28
CA PHE A 75 7.15 -12.23 3.63
C PHE A 75 7.07 -11.31 2.42
N GLN A 76 8.07 -11.32 1.53
CA GLN A 76 7.96 -10.57 0.27
C GLN A 76 6.77 -11.07 -0.56
N ASN A 77 6.49 -12.38 -0.57
CA ASN A 77 5.33 -12.94 -1.26
C ASN A 77 4.00 -12.57 -0.57
N TRP A 78 3.94 -12.57 0.77
CA TRP A 78 2.77 -12.09 1.50
C TRP A 78 2.54 -10.61 1.24
N PHE A 79 3.55 -9.75 1.38
CA PHE A 79 3.42 -8.33 1.12
C PHE A 79 3.08 -8.04 -0.34
N ARG A 80 3.69 -8.74 -1.30
CA ARG A 80 3.27 -8.65 -2.71
C ARG A 80 1.82 -9.09 -2.90
N ARG A 81 1.32 -10.12 -2.22
CA ARG A 81 -0.11 -10.51 -2.30
C ARG A 81 -1.04 -9.47 -1.65
N THR A 82 -0.58 -8.85 -0.57
CA THR A 82 -1.36 -7.91 0.24
C THR A 82 -1.39 -6.50 -0.39
N PHE A 83 -0.27 -6.06 -0.97
CA PHE A 83 -0.08 -4.69 -1.46
C PHE A 83 0.19 -4.58 -2.97
N LYS A 84 0.54 -5.66 -3.67
CA LYS A 84 0.53 -5.70 -5.15
C LYS A 84 -0.85 -6.17 -5.60
N ARG A 85 -1.75 -5.21 -5.76
CA ARG A 85 -2.97 -5.35 -6.55
C ARG A 85 -2.94 -4.28 -7.62
#